data_AF-A0A060C6K8-F1
#
_entry.id   AF-A0A060C6K8-F1
#
_cell.length_a   1.000
_cell.length_b   1.000
_cell.length_c   1.000
_cell.angle_alpha   90.00
_cell.angle_beta   90.00
_cell.angle_gamma   90.00
#
_symmetry.space_group_name_H-M   'P 1'
#
loop_
_entity.id
_entity.type
_entity.pdbx_description
1 polymer ?
#
loop_
_entity_poly.entity_id
_entity_poly.type
_entity_poly.pdbx_seq_one_letter_code
_entity_poly.pdbx_strand_id
1 'polypeptide(L)'
;TFLGYHNIPVFYSPEHAGQDHVWLYIPVLLIGFFPWSGTLPLLFHFRRLIWNHEGARYLLIWCAVIFLFFSFSSTQLISYILPMFPPLSLLAGFCLTQADVRIRSFPAAHIFFQCLTGAALAASPLLPEGGRAV
;
A
#
# COMPACT_ATOMS: atom_id res chain seq x y z
N THR A 1 -14.48 -30.92 -6.41
CA THR A 1 -13.03 -30.59 -6.35
C THR A 1 -12.80 -29.54 -5.29
N PHE A 2 -11.81 -29.75 -4.42
CA PHE A 2 -11.47 -28.85 -3.30
C PHE A 2 -11.33 -27.38 -3.74
N LEU A 3 -10.69 -27.14 -4.89
CA LEU A 3 -10.47 -25.80 -5.45
C LEU A 3 -11.75 -25.05 -5.83
N GLY A 4 -12.78 -25.74 -6.33
CA GLY A 4 -14.02 -25.09 -6.77
C GLY A 4 -14.94 -24.75 -5.59
N TYR A 5 -15.04 -25.64 -4.61
CA TYR A 5 -15.98 -25.49 -3.50
C TYR A 5 -15.52 -24.47 -2.46
N HIS A 6 -14.21 -24.27 -2.28
CA HIS A 6 -13.69 -23.29 -1.32
C HIS A 6 -13.44 -21.91 -1.94
N ASN A 7 -13.03 -21.82 -3.22
CA ASN A 7 -12.76 -20.51 -3.82
C ASN A 7 -14.01 -19.84 -4.37
N ILE A 8 -14.89 -20.58 -5.06
CA ILE A 8 -16.02 -19.97 -5.77
C ILE A 8 -17.02 -19.31 -4.79
N PRO A 9 -17.43 -19.93 -3.67
CA PRO A 9 -18.39 -19.30 -2.76
C PRO A 9 -17.85 -18.04 -2.08
N VAL A 10 -16.57 -18.02 -1.71
CA VAL A 10 -15.88 -16.84 -1.13
C VAL A 10 -15.87 -15.65 -2.11
N PHE A 11 -15.84 -15.91 -3.42
CA PHE A 11 -15.90 -14.84 -4.42
C PHE A 11 -17.32 -14.34 -4.70
N TYR A 12 -18.35 -15.19 -4.64
CA TYR A 12 -19.71 -14.85 -5.11
C TYR A 12 -20.74 -14.63 -3.99
N SER A 13 -20.49 -15.16 -2.79
CA SER A 13 -21.43 -15.10 -1.67
C SER A 13 -20.76 -14.42 -0.49
N PRO A 14 -20.99 -13.11 -0.27
CA PRO A 14 -20.46 -12.42 0.89
C PRO A 14 -21.04 -13.06 2.15
N GLU A 15 -20.16 -13.66 2.96
CA GLU A 15 -20.52 -14.23 4.26
C GLU A 15 -20.92 -13.16 5.30
N HIS A 16 -20.63 -11.89 5.01
CA HIS A 16 -21.05 -10.73 5.79
C HIS A 16 -21.64 -9.66 4.87
N ALA A 17 -22.94 -9.41 4.95
CA ALA A 17 -23.59 -8.32 4.22
C ALA A 17 -23.08 -6.96 4.73
N GLY A 18 -22.49 -6.14 3.86
CA GLY A 18 -22.18 -4.72 4.12
C GLY A 18 -20.72 -4.34 4.37
N GLN A 19 -19.73 -5.21 4.11
CA GLN A 19 -18.29 -4.89 4.24
C GLN A 19 -17.53 -4.79 2.90
N ASP A 20 -18.25 -4.72 1.80
CA ASP A 20 -17.78 -4.59 0.42
C ASP A 20 -17.40 -3.15 0.08
N HIS A 21 -16.43 -2.60 0.82
CA HIS A 21 -15.87 -1.30 0.50
C HIS A 21 -14.71 -1.49 -0.47
N VAL A 22 -14.96 -1.26 -1.77
CA VAL A 22 -13.90 -1.18 -2.80
C VAL A 22 -12.72 -0.27 -2.40
N TRP A 23 -12.97 0.69 -1.51
CA TRP A 23 -11.99 1.63 -0.96
C TRP A 23 -11.16 1.10 0.23
N LEU A 24 -11.47 -0.07 0.82
CA LEU A 24 -10.83 -0.62 2.02
C LEU A 24 -9.31 -0.72 1.89
N TYR A 25 -8.82 -1.10 0.70
CA TYR A 25 -7.40 -1.28 0.48
C TYR A 25 -6.61 0.02 0.32
N ILE A 26 -7.26 1.17 0.09
CA ILE A 26 -6.56 2.46 0.01
C ILE A 26 -5.96 2.85 1.36
N PRO A 27 -6.72 2.98 2.48
CA PRO A 27 -6.13 3.30 3.78
C PRO A 27 -5.20 2.19 4.25
N VAL A 28 -5.51 0.92 4.00
CA VAL A 28 -4.62 -0.21 4.33
C VAL A 28 -3.27 -0.09 3.62
N LEU A 29 -3.27 0.27 2.34
CA LEU A 29 -2.04 0.47 1.58
C LEU A 29 -1.26 1.68 2.08
N LEU A 30 -1.93 2.79 2.40
CA LEU A 30 -1.25 3.98 2.94
C LEU A 30 -0.60 3.73 4.30
N ILE A 31 -1.27 2.97 5.18
CA ILE A 31 -0.76 2.59 6.50
C ILE A 31 0.33 1.51 6.35
N GLY A 32 0.08 0.46 5.57
CA GLY A 32 1.01 -0.65 5.39
C GLY A 32 2.28 -0.28 4.61
N PHE A 33 2.20 0.75 3.76
CA PHE A 33 3.34 1.29 3.03
C PHE A 33 4.00 2.49 3.71
N PHE A 34 3.51 2.89 4.89
CA PHE A 34 4.20 3.86 5.72
C PHE A 34 5.60 3.35 6.10
N PRO A 35 6.67 4.17 6.07
CA PRO A 35 6.72 5.62 5.86
C PRO A 35 6.84 6.04 4.37
N TRP A 36 6.90 5.09 3.45
CA TRP A 36 7.12 5.31 2.03
C TRP A 36 5.85 5.74 1.26
N SER A 37 4.71 5.90 1.94
CA SER A 37 3.46 6.40 1.36
C SER A 37 3.61 7.77 0.69
N GLY A 38 4.53 8.62 1.18
CA GLY A 38 4.90 9.89 0.54
C GLY A 38 5.52 9.75 -0.86
N THR A 39 5.94 8.55 -1.26
CA THR A 39 6.49 8.26 -2.60
C THR A 39 5.40 7.95 -3.64
N LEU A 40 4.17 7.68 -3.21
CA LEU A 40 3.06 7.34 -4.11
C LEU A 40 2.73 8.42 -5.17
N PRO A 41 2.74 9.73 -4.84
CA PRO A 41 2.55 10.78 -5.85
C PRO A 41 3.60 10.74 -6.98
N LEU A 42 4.77 10.19 -6.69
CA LEU A 42 5.88 10.09 -7.64
C LEU A 42 5.60 9.09 -8.77
N LEU A 43 4.82 8.03 -8.48
CA LEU A 43 4.37 7.10 -9.50
C LEU A 43 3.49 7.80 -10.54
N PHE A 44 2.61 8.71 -10.11
CA PHE A 44 1.79 9.49 -11.02
C PHE A 44 2.62 10.48 -11.84
N HIS A 45 3.63 11.10 -11.22
CA HIS A 45 4.54 12.03 -11.88
C HIS A 45 5.38 11.33 -12.98
N PHE A 46 5.97 10.18 -12.66
CA PHE A 46 6.80 9.42 -13.60
C PHE A 46 6.02 8.35 -14.38
N ARG A 47 4.69 8.42 -14.45
CA ARG A 47 3.86 7.39 -15.13
C ARG A 47 4.32 7.06 -16.55
N ARG A 48 4.75 8.07 -17.32
CA ARG A 48 5.23 7.89 -18.69
C ARG A 48 6.55 7.14 -18.72
N LEU A 49 7.45 7.46 -17.80
CA LEU A 49 8.72 6.78 -17.65
C LEU A 49 8.50 5.32 -17.24
N ILE A 50 7.68 5.08 -16.23
CA ILE A 50 7.30 3.73 -15.77
C ILE A 50 6.75 2.90 -16.93
N TRP A 51 5.87 3.48 -17.76
CA TRP A 51 5.27 2.77 -18.88
C TRP A 51 6.26 2.41 -19.99
N ASN A 52 7.28 3.25 -20.20
CA ASN A 52 8.32 3.04 -21.21
C ASN A 52 9.41 2.07 -20.76
N HIS A 53 9.60 1.85 -19.45
CA HIS A 53 10.54 0.86 -18.92
C HIS A 53 9.84 -0.48 -18.69
N GLU A 54 10.30 -1.53 -19.36
CA GLU A 54 9.64 -2.84 -19.31
C GLU A 54 9.53 -3.42 -17.90
N GLY A 55 10.61 -3.34 -17.10
CA GLY A 55 10.62 -3.82 -15.72
C GLY A 55 9.69 -3.01 -14.81
N ALA A 56 9.71 -1.67 -14.90
CA ALA A 56 8.83 -0.82 -14.10
C ALA A 56 7.36 -1.00 -14.47
N ARG A 57 7.06 -1.18 -15.76
CA ARG A 57 5.73 -1.51 -16.26
C ARG A 57 5.23 -2.86 -15.74
N TYR A 58 6.09 -3.88 -15.73
CA TYR A 58 5.75 -5.19 -15.15
C TYR A 58 5.37 -5.05 -13.66
N LEU A 59 6.18 -4.33 -12.88
CA LEU A 59 5.90 -4.07 -11.46
C LEU A 59 4.59 -3.31 -11.25
N LEU A 60 4.31 -2.31 -12.09
CA LEU A 60 3.06 -1.55 -12.04
C LEU A 60 1.85 -2.44 -12.32
N ILE A 61 1.93 -3.28 -13.35
CA ILE A 61 0.87 -4.23 -13.71
C ILE A 61 0.66 -5.24 -12.58
N TRP A 62 1.73 -5.78 -12.00
CA TRP A 62 1.63 -6.69 -10.86
C TRP A 62 0.90 -6.04 -9.68
N CYS A 63 1.30 -4.81 -9.31
CA CYS A 63 0.60 -4.04 -8.28
C CYS A 63 -0.89 -3.85 -8.61
N ALA A 64 -1.19 -3.44 -9.84
CA ALA A 64 -2.56 -3.19 -10.29
C ALA A 64 -3.42 -4.45 -10.27
N VAL A 65 -2.88 -5.59 -10.72
CA VAL A 65 -3.58 -6.87 -10.73
C VAL A 65 -3.96 -7.28 -9.31
N ILE A 66 -3.01 -7.27 -8.36
CA ILE A 66 -3.31 -7.64 -6.96
C ILE A 66 -4.36 -6.68 -6.37
N PHE A 67 -4.12 -5.38 -6.52
CA PHE A 67 -5.00 -4.36 -5.93
C PHE A 67 -6.42 -4.45 -6.48
N LEU A 68 -6.60 -4.50 -7.80
CA LEU A 68 -7.91 -4.57 -8.43
C LEU A 68 -8.58 -5.91 -8.12
N PHE A 69 -7.85 -7.03 -8.24
CA PHE A 69 -8.40 -8.36 -7.99
C PHE A 69 -8.99 -8.48 -6.58
N PHE A 70 -8.25 -8.03 -5.55
CA PHE A 70 -8.74 -8.12 -4.18
C PHE A 70 -9.74 -7.02 -3.82
N SER A 71 -9.65 -5.83 -4.44
CA SER A 71 -10.64 -4.76 -4.26
C SER A 71 -12.04 -5.18 -4.73
N PHE A 72 -12.14 -5.99 -5.79
CA PHE A 72 -13.40 -6.54 -6.30
C PHE A 72 -13.78 -7.90 -5.69
N SER A 73 -12.99 -8.47 -4.78
CA SER A 73 -13.30 -9.74 -4.11
C SER A 73 -14.36 -9.54 -3.02
N SER A 74 -15.34 -10.44 -2.94
CA SER A 74 -16.42 -10.39 -1.93
C SER A 74 -15.91 -10.60 -0.50
N THR A 75 -14.88 -11.43 -0.30
CA THR A 75 -14.18 -11.56 0.99
C THR A 75 -12.92 -10.70 0.96
N GLN A 76 -13.00 -9.56 1.65
CA GLN A 76 -11.89 -8.60 1.76
C GLN A 76 -11.13 -8.83 3.07
N LEU A 77 -9.98 -9.49 3.00
CA LEU A 77 -9.09 -9.67 4.14
C LEU A 77 -7.85 -8.79 3.99
N ILE A 78 -7.50 -8.04 5.04
CA ILE A 78 -6.36 -7.10 5.04
C ILE A 78 -5.07 -7.81 4.62
N SER A 79 -4.88 -9.08 4.98
CA SER A 79 -3.67 -9.84 4.63
C SER A 79 -3.52 -10.12 3.13
N TYR A 80 -4.58 -9.98 2.32
CA TYR A 80 -4.54 -10.30 0.89
C TYR A 80 -3.75 -9.29 0.06
N ILE A 81 -3.57 -8.07 0.56
CA ILE A 81 -2.79 -7.06 -0.15
C ILE A 81 -1.26 -7.21 0.04
N LEU A 82 -0.81 -8.05 0.98
CA LEU A 82 0.62 -8.21 1.31
C LEU A 82 1.53 -8.46 0.09
N PRO A 83 1.15 -9.34 -0.87
CA PRO A 83 1.98 -9.62 -2.04
C PRO A 83 2.19 -8.40 -2.95
N MET A 84 1.46 -7.30 -2.76
CA MET A 84 1.62 -6.05 -3.50
C MET A 84 2.82 -5.22 -3.02
N PHE A 85 3.24 -5.36 -1.75
CA PHE A 85 4.27 -4.49 -1.19
C PHE A 85 5.67 -4.66 -1.83
N PRO A 86 6.15 -5.88 -2.15
CA PRO A 86 7.45 -6.04 -2.82
C PRO A 86 7.55 -5.36 -4.19
N PRO A 87 6.60 -5.51 -5.14
CA PRO A 87 6.70 -4.80 -6.41
C PRO A 87 6.51 -3.29 -6.24
N LEU A 88 5.68 -2.85 -5.28
CA LEU A 88 5.47 -1.45 -4.98
C LEU A 88 6.74 -0.77 -4.43
N SER A 89 7.50 -1.45 -3.57
CA SER A 89 8.74 -0.92 -3.00
C SER A 89 9.84 -0.77 -4.06
N LEU A 90 9.97 -1.74 -4.97
CA LEU A 90 10.89 -1.64 -6.10
C LEU A 90 10.51 -0.49 -7.03
N LEU A 91 9.22 -0.33 -7.33
CA LEU A 91 8.74 0.74 -8.20
C LEU A 91 8.91 2.12 -7.56
N ALA A 92 8.69 2.24 -6.25
CA ALA A 92 8.98 3.45 -5.48
C ALA A 92 10.48 3.77 -5.50
N GLY A 93 11.35 2.78 -5.30
CA GLY A 93 12.80 2.94 -5.40
C GLY A 93 13.25 3.41 -6.79
N PHE A 94 12.71 2.81 -7.85
CA PHE A 94 12.94 3.25 -9.23
C PHE A 94 12.51 4.71 -9.45
N CYS A 95 11.36 5.11 -8.92
CA CYS A 95 10.92 6.50 -9.05
C CYS A 95 11.83 7.46 -8.27
N LEU A 96 12.28 7.04 -7.08
CA LEU A 96 13.20 7.81 -6.24
C LEU A 96 14.56 8.04 -6.90
N THR A 97 15.12 7.05 -7.60
CA THR A 97 16.40 7.23 -8.32
C THR A 97 16.29 8.21 -9.48
N GLN A 98 15.10 8.38 -10.05
CA GLN A 98 14.82 9.33 -11.13
C GLN A 98 14.46 10.72 -10.61
N ALA A 99 13.98 10.81 -9.37
CA ALA A 99 13.74 12.05 -8.66
C ALA A 99 15.07 12.62 -8.13
N ASP A 100 15.86 13.19 -9.05
CA ASP A 100 16.98 14.04 -8.66
C ASP A 100 16.46 15.23 -7.84
N VAL A 101 17.30 15.80 -6.96
CA VAL A 101 17.03 16.71 -5.80
C VAL A 101 16.16 17.97 -6.09
N ARG A 102 15.72 18.17 -7.33
CA ARG A 102 15.06 19.35 -7.89
C ARG A 102 13.54 19.39 -7.75
N ILE A 103 12.86 18.32 -7.34
CA ILE A 103 11.41 18.33 -7.10
C ILE A 103 11.11 18.90 -5.70
N ARG A 104 11.00 20.24 -5.62
CA ARG A 104 10.94 21.03 -4.36
C ARG A 104 9.82 20.66 -3.37
N SER A 105 8.75 19.99 -3.82
CA SER A 105 7.59 19.62 -2.97
C SER A 105 7.60 18.16 -2.49
N PHE A 106 8.48 17.32 -3.04
CA PHE A 106 8.61 15.89 -2.71
C PHE A 106 9.35 15.59 -1.39
N PRO A 107 10.51 16.22 -1.08
CA PRO A 107 11.22 15.91 0.16
C PRO A 107 10.42 16.36 1.38
N ALA A 108 9.58 17.39 1.28
CA ALA A 108 8.80 17.88 2.40
C ALA A 108 7.80 16.83 2.92
N ALA A 109 7.06 16.14 2.05
CA ALA A 109 6.10 15.11 2.46
C ALA A 109 6.81 13.86 2.99
N HIS A 110 7.90 13.42 2.34
CA HIS A 110 8.66 12.26 2.77
C HIS A 110 9.41 12.51 4.09
N ILE A 111 10.07 13.66 4.22
CA ILE A 111 10.71 14.11 5.47
C ILE A 111 9.65 14.31 6.55
N PHE A 112 8.47 14.88 6.25
CA PHE A 112 7.39 15.00 7.21
C PHE A 112 6.98 13.63 7.78
N PHE A 113 6.79 12.62 6.93
CA PHE A 113 6.44 11.27 7.40
C PHE A 113 7.59 10.60 8.18
N GLN A 114 8.84 10.80 7.78
CA GLN A 114 10.00 10.31 8.54
C GLN A 114 10.13 11.01 9.90
N CYS A 115 9.93 12.32 9.96
CA CYS A 115 9.93 13.12 11.18
C CYS A 115 8.77 12.74 12.10
N LEU A 116 7.57 12.50 11.55
CA LEU A 116 6.42 12.01 12.31
C LEU A 116 6.70 10.63 12.91
N THR A 117 7.29 9.72 12.12
CA THR A 117 7.70 8.39 12.60
C THR A 117 8.74 8.50 13.71
N GLY A 118 9.77 9.32 13.48
CA GLY A 118 10.83 9.57 14.46
C GLY A 118 10.30 10.20 15.74
N ALA A 119 9.38 11.15 15.64
CA ALA A 119 8.73 11.79 16.77
C ALA A 119 7.82 10.81 17.54
N ALA A 120 7.05 9.96 16.85
CA ALA A 120 6.23 8.94 17.48
C ALA A 120 7.07 7.90 18.23
N LEU A 121 8.19 7.45 17.64
CA LEU A 121 9.14 6.55 18.30
C LEU A 121 9.83 7.22 19.49
N ALA A 122 10.20 8.50 19.38
CA ALA A 122 10.81 9.26 20.47
C ALA A 122 9.83 9.58 21.61
N ALA A 123 8.53 9.68 21.32
CA ALA A 123 7.47 9.88 22.30
C ALA A 123 6.96 8.57 22.93
N SER A 124 7.29 7.41 22.36
CA SER A 124 6.96 6.08 22.90
C SER A 124 7.33 5.91 24.38
N PRO A 125 8.51 6.34 24.86
CA PRO A 125 8.90 6.23 26.28
C PRO A 125 8.17 7.23 27.20
N LEU A 126 7.48 8.24 26.64
CA LEU A 126 6.79 9.29 27.38
C LEU A 126 5.30 9.01 27.53
N LEU A 127 4.76 8.03 26.81
CA LEU A 127 3.41 7.54 27.03
C LEU A 127 3.41 6.76 28.35
N PRO A 128 2.56 7.13 29.33
CA PRO A 128 2.39 6.33 30.52
C PRO A 128 1.98 4.92 30.08
N GLU A 129 2.67 3.88 30.57
CA GLU A 129 2.24 2.48 30.44
C GLU A 129 0.74 2.44 30.74
N GLY A 130 -0.07 2.21 29.70
CA GLY A 130 -1.53 2.22 29.81
C GLY A 130 -1.93 1.27 30.92
N GLY A 131 -2.33 1.84 32.06
CA GLY A 131 -2.58 1.11 33.27
C GLY A 131 -3.66 0.05 33.06
N ARG A 132 -3.27 -1.20 33.29
CA ARG A 132 -4.05 -2.42 33.55
C ARG A 132 -5.19 -2.74 32.59
N ALA A 133 -4.99 -3.83 31.85
CA ALA A 133 -6.05 -4.74 31.44
C ALA A 133 -6.97 -5.04 32.64
N VAL A 134 -8.24 -4.72 32.49
CA VAL A 134 -9.33 -5.22 33.33
C VAL A 134 -9.98 -6.37 32.57
#